data_AF-A0A9D6V5T4-F1
#
_entry.id   AF-A0A9D6V5T4-F1
#
_cell.length_a   1.000
_cell.length_b   1.000
_cell.length_c   1.000
_cell.angle_alpha   90.00
_cell.angle_beta   90.00
_cell.angle_gamma   90.00
#
_symmetry.space_group_name_H-M   'P 1'
#
loop_
_entity.id
_entity.type
_entity.pdbx_description
1 polymer ?
#
loop_
_entity_poly.entity_id
_entity_poly.type
_entity_poly.pdbx_seq_one_letter_code
_entity_poly.pdbx_strand_id
1 'polypeptide(L)'
;MRFESREEFELNVHKCFGRIFELLTAIDAQVTEEAEKEMNSGEKGAMSDVRDRLEEVILQCHLAWQYHRLSRMGGGNTWDRLEKAEAKQE
;
A
#
# COMPACT_ATOMS: atom_id res chain seq x y z
N MET A 1 -12.59 14.82 -9.83
CA MET A 1 -11.38 15.67 -9.78
C MET A 1 -10.75 15.63 -11.17
N ARG A 2 -10.45 16.78 -11.79
CA ARG A 2 -9.72 16.84 -13.07
C ARG A 2 -8.36 17.47 -12.76
N PHE A 3 -7.29 16.89 -13.30
CA PHE A 3 -5.94 17.41 -13.16
C PHE A 3 -5.57 18.17 -14.44
N GLU A 4 -4.91 19.31 -14.29
CA GLU A 4 -4.50 20.17 -15.39
C GLU A 4 -3.30 19.60 -16.14
N SER A 5 -2.47 18.80 -15.44
CA SER A 5 -1.38 18.07 -16.06
C SER A 5 -1.17 16.68 -15.45
N ARG A 6 -0.41 15.85 -16.17
CA ARG A 6 0.01 14.54 -15.69
C ARG A 6 0.96 14.66 -14.50
N GLU A 7 1.87 15.63 -14.50
CA GLU A 7 2.77 15.88 -13.36
C GLU A 7 1.98 16.27 -12.11
N GLU A 8 0.91 17.07 -12.27
CA GLU A 8 0.05 17.46 -11.17
C GLU A 8 -0.70 16.26 -10.57
N PHE A 9 -1.24 15.38 -11.42
CA PHE A 9 -1.82 14.11 -10.97
C PHE A 9 -0.82 13.28 -10.16
N GLU A 10 0.39 13.10 -10.70
CA GLU A 10 1.43 12.29 -10.06
C GLU A 10 1.89 12.85 -8.72
N LEU A 11 2.06 14.17 -8.63
CA LEU A 11 2.39 14.85 -7.38
C LEU A 11 1.30 14.63 -6.31
N ASN A 12 0.03 14.73 -6.71
CA ASN A 12 -1.08 14.51 -5.78
C ASN A 12 -1.23 13.04 -5.36
N VAL A 13 -1.02 12.10 -6.29
CA VAL A 13 -0.96 10.67 -5.98
C VAL A 13 0.17 10.38 -4.98
N HIS A 14 1.36 10.95 -5.19
CA HIS A 14 2.48 10.81 -4.25
C HIS A 14 2.14 11.36 -2.86
N LYS A 15 1.49 12.52 -2.78
CA LYS A 15 1.03 13.09 -1.50
C LYS A 15 0.02 12.18 -0.80
N CYS A 16 -0.93 11.60 -1.55
CA CYS A 16 -1.90 10.66 -1.01
C CYS A 16 -1.22 9.40 -0.47
N PHE A 17 -0.31 8.78 -1.22
CA PHE A 17 0.44 7.61 -0.75
C PHE A 17 1.30 7.93 0.48
N GLY A 18 1.97 9.09 0.49
CA GLY A 18 2.72 9.55 1.66
C GLY A 18 1.82 9.67 2.89
N ARG A 19 0.64 10.28 2.75
CA ARG A 19 -0.31 10.43 3.86
C ARG A 19 -0.89 9.09 4.34
N ILE A 20 -1.19 8.18 3.41
CA ILE A 20 -1.64 6.82 3.75
C ILE A 20 -0.56 6.12 4.57
N PHE A 21 0.70 6.21 4.14
CA PHE A 21 1.82 5.58 4.86
C PHE A 21 1.97 6.14 6.28
N GLU A 22 1.95 7.47 6.44
CA GLU A 22 1.99 8.11 7.77
C GLU A 22 0.86 7.62 8.69
N LEU A 23 -0.37 7.52 8.16
CA LEU A 23 -1.52 7.06 8.93
C LEU A 23 -1.39 5.59 9.32
N LEU A 24 -0.93 4.73 8.40
CA LEU A 24 -0.74 3.31 8.68
C LEU A 24 0.36 3.09 9.73
N THR A 25 1.47 3.84 9.67
CA THR A 25 2.52 3.76 10.69
C THR A 25 2.04 4.22 12.07
N ALA A 26 1.18 5.24 12.14
CA ALA A 26 0.59 5.67 13.39
C ALA A 26 -0.34 4.61 13.99
N ILE A 27 -1.14 3.94 13.15
CA ILE A 27 -2.00 2.82 13.57
C ILE A 27 -1.14 1.64 14.03
N ASP A 28 -0.05 1.33 13.33
CA ASP A 28 0.84 0.22 13.64
C ASP A 28 1.49 0.37 15.02
N ALA A 29 1.96 1.57 15.35
CA ALA A 29 2.48 1.87 16.67
C ALA A 29 1.43 1.64 17.77
N GLN A 30 0.19 2.06 17.54
CA GLN A 30 -0.90 1.88 18.50
C GLN A 30 -1.29 0.40 18.65
N VAL A 31 -1.39 -0.33 17.54
CA VAL A 31 -1.73 -1.76 17.56
C VAL A 31 -0.63 -2.57 18.23
N THR A 32 0.64 -2.22 18.00
CA THR A 32 1.78 -2.87 18.66
C THR A 32 1.73 -2.66 20.18
N GLU A 33 1.46 -1.44 20.64
CA GLU A 33 1.31 -1.15 22.07
C GLU A 33 0.17 -1.96 22.71
N GLU A 34 -0.99 -2.04 22.04
CA GLU A 34 -2.12 -2.82 22.54
C GLU A 34 -1.87 -4.34 22.47
N ALA A 35 -1.15 -4.83 21.47
CA ALA A 35 -0.74 -6.23 21.39
C ALA A 35 0.22 -6.63 22.53
N GLU A 36 1.14 -5.75 22.91
CA GLU A 36 2.00 -5.98 24.06
C GLU A 36 1.20 -6.00 25.38
N LYS A 37 0.22 -5.11 25.53
CA LYS A 37 -0.70 -5.13 26.70
C LYS A 37 -1.52 -6.43 26.75
N GLU A 38 -2.09 -6.83 25.63
CA GLU A 38 -2.87 -8.07 25.47
C GLU A 38 -2.00 -9.29 25.85
N MET A 39 -0.78 -9.37 25.32
CA MET A 39 0.17 -10.43 25.64
C MET A 39 0.56 -10.46 27.13
N ASN A 40 0.78 -9.29 27.74
CA ASN A 40 1.11 -9.18 29.17
C ASN A 40 -0.08 -9.52 30.08
N SER A 41 -1.31 -9.33 29.61
CA SER A 41 -2.54 -9.70 30.33
C SER A 41 -2.90 -11.19 30.20
N GLY A 42 -2.21 -11.92 29.32
CA GLY A 42 -2.50 -13.33 29.03
C GLY A 42 -3.75 -13.53 28.17
N GLU A 43 -4.25 -12.47 27.55
CA GLU A 43 -5.38 -12.51 26.63
C GLU A 43 -4.95 -12.98 25.22
N LYS A 44 -5.91 -13.50 24.44
CA LYS A 44 -5.66 -14.05 23.10
C LYS A 44 -5.22 -12.95 22.15
N GLY A 45 -4.14 -13.15 21.39
CA GLY A 45 -3.52 -12.15 20.49
C GLY A 45 -4.32 -11.62 19.29
N ALA A 46 -5.54 -11.11 19.48
CA ALA A 46 -6.32 -10.49 18.43
C ALA A 46 -5.64 -9.24 17.86
N MET A 47 -4.90 -8.49 18.69
CA MET A 47 -4.10 -7.35 18.22
C MET A 47 -2.87 -7.79 17.42
N SER A 48 -2.30 -8.97 17.70
CA SER A 48 -1.25 -9.53 16.85
C SER A 48 -1.77 -9.80 15.45
N ASP A 49 -2.96 -10.40 15.31
CA ASP A 49 -3.59 -10.64 14.00
C ASP A 49 -3.89 -9.32 13.27
N VAL A 50 -4.27 -8.27 14.00
CA VAL A 50 -4.51 -6.94 13.43
C VAL A 50 -3.19 -6.30 12.96
N ARG A 51 -2.11 -6.43 13.73
CA ARG A 51 -0.78 -5.95 13.34
C ARG A 51 -0.33 -6.62 12.04
N ASP A 52 -0.40 -7.94 11.97
CA ASP A 52 0.06 -8.70 10.80
C ASP A 52 -0.74 -8.31 9.54
N ARG A 53 -2.05 -8.09 9.67
CA ARG A 53 -2.89 -7.59 8.56
C ARG A 53 -2.54 -6.16 8.15
N LEU A 54 -2.20 -5.31 9.12
CA LEU A 54 -1.82 -3.92 8.86
C LEU A 54 -0.46 -3.83 8.17
N GLU A 55 0.51 -4.64 8.58
CA GLU A 55 1.80 -4.78 7.90
C GLU A 55 1.61 -5.19 6.44
N GLU A 56 0.73 -6.15 6.16
CA GLU A 56 0.39 -6.55 4.79
C GLU A 56 -0.21 -5.38 3.99
N VAL A 57 -1.11 -4.58 4.58
CA VAL A 57 -1.67 -3.38 3.92
C VAL A 57 -0.57 -2.37 3.60
N ILE A 58 0.37 -2.13 4.52
CA ILE A 58 1.50 -1.23 4.30
C ILE A 58 2.36 -1.73 3.14
N LEU A 59 2.67 -3.04 3.12
CA LEU A 59 3.45 -3.67 2.06
C LEU A 59 2.76 -3.53 0.70
N GLN A 60 1.47 -3.84 0.61
CA GLN A 60 0.70 -3.73 -0.63
C GLN A 60 0.61 -2.28 -1.14
N CYS A 61 0.43 -1.31 -0.24
CA CYS A 61 0.49 0.12 -0.62
C CYS A 61 1.86 0.49 -1.21
N HIS A 62 2.95 -0.01 -0.61
CA HIS A 62 4.30 0.24 -1.10
C HIS A 62 4.54 -0.42 -2.46
N LEU A 63 4.11 -1.67 -2.64
CA LEU A 63 4.23 -2.41 -3.91
C LEU A 63 3.43 -1.74 -5.02
N ALA A 64 2.18 -1.34 -4.77
CA ALA A 64 1.36 -0.62 -5.72
C ALA A 64 2.04 0.65 -6.22
N TRP A 65 2.68 1.40 -5.30
CA TRP A 65 3.48 2.57 -5.67
C TRP A 65 4.69 2.22 -6.52
N GLN A 66 5.47 1.19 -6.14
CA GLN A 66 6.62 0.75 -6.94
C GLN A 66 6.20 0.29 -8.34
N TYR A 67 5.11 -0.47 -8.47
CA TYR A 67 4.59 -0.88 -9.78
C TYR A 67 4.15 0.30 -10.63
N HIS A 68 3.44 1.27 -10.04
CA HIS A 68 3.11 2.52 -10.74
C HIS A 68 4.36 3.23 -11.25
N ARG A 69 5.40 3.37 -10.41
CA ARG A 69 6.66 4.02 -10.81
C ARG A 69 7.43 3.23 -11.88
N LEU A 70 7.59 1.92 -11.70
CA LEU A 70 8.32 1.04 -12.61
C LEU A 70 7.61 0.88 -13.95
N SER A 71 6.27 0.98 -13.97
CA SER A 71 5.49 0.96 -15.21
C SER A 71 5.78 2.10 -16.19
N ARG A 72 6.54 3.11 -15.74
CA ARG A 72 6.94 4.26 -16.53
C ARG A 72 8.40 4.23 -16.98
N MET A 73 9.26 3.38 -16.38
CA MET A 73 10.66 3.26 -16.80
C MET A 73 10.86 2.34 -18.01
N GLY A 74 9.85 1.55 -18.38
CA GLY A 74 9.75 0.91 -19.69
C GLY A 74 8.76 1.69 -20.55
N GLY A 75 9.09 1.95 -21.82
CA GLY A 75 8.29 2.73 -22.78
C GLY A 75 6.94 2.13 -23.20
N GLY A 76 6.21 1.48 -22.28
CA GLY A 76 4.87 0.96 -22.48
C GLY A 76 4.21 0.75 -21.11
N ASN A 77 2.98 1.25 -20.99
CA ASN A 77 2.15 1.14 -19.78
C ASN A 77 2.10 -0.34 -19.34
N THR A 78 2.68 -0.69 -18.18
CA THR A 78 2.78 -2.09 -17.74
C THR A 78 1.43 -2.79 -17.63
N TRP A 79 0.37 -2.03 -17.33
CA TRP A 79 -1.00 -2.51 -17.28
C TRP A 79 -1.49 -3.03 -18.64
N ASP A 80 -1.22 -2.33 -19.75
CA ASP A 80 -1.59 -2.75 -21.11
C ASP A 80 -0.83 -4.03 -21.56
N ARG A 81 0.32 -4.32 -20.95
CA ARG A 81 1.12 -5.52 -21.25
C ARG A 81 0.62 -6.75 -20.50
N LEU A 82 0.08 -6.58 -19.30
CA LEU A 82 -0.50 -7.67 -18.51
C LEU A 82 -1.84 -8.12 -19.10
N GLU A 83 -2.75 -7.20 -19.44
CA GLU A 83 -3.99 -7.54 -20.16
C GLU A 83 -3.72 -8.27 -21.48
N LYS A 84 -2.68 -7.85 -22.23
CA LYS A 84 -2.27 -8.53 -23.47
C LYS A 84 -1.56 -9.88 -23.25
N ALA A 85 -1.01 -10.13 -22.07
CA ALA A 85 -0.41 -11.41 -21.72
C ALA A 85 -1.47 -12.42 -21.29
N GLU A 86 -2.49 -11.97 -20.55
CA GLU A 86 -3.65 -12.77 -20.14
C GLU A 86 -4.54 -13.10 -21.34
N ALA A 87 -4.81 -12.14 -22.22
CA ALA A 87 -5.59 -12.36 -23.45
C ALA A 87 -4.91 -13.25 -24.51
N LYS A 88 -3.64 -13.65 -24.31
CA LYS A 88 -2.91 -14.58 -25.18
C LYS A 88 -2.88 -16.01 -24.64
N GLN A 89 -3.45 -16.26 -23.46
CA GLN A 89 -3.55 -17.59 -22.86
C GLN A 89 -4.94 -18.22 -23.00
N GLU A 90 -5.87 -17.55 -23.70
CA GLU A 90 -7.12 -18.12 -24.26
C GLU A 90 -6.95 -18.43 -25.75
#